data_AF-A0A7H8T398-F1
#
_entry.id   AF-A0A7H8T398-F1
#
_cell.length_a   1.000
_cell.length_b   1.000
_cell.length_c   1.000
_cell.angle_alpha   90.00
_cell.angle_beta   90.00
_cell.angle_gamma   90.00
#
_symmetry.space_group_name_H-M   'P 1'
#
loop_
_entity.id
_entity.type
_entity.pdbx_description
1 polymer ?
#
loop_
_entity_poly.entity_id
_entity_poly.type
_entity_poly.pdbx_seq_one_letter_code
_entity_poly.pdbx_strand_id
1 'polypeptide(L)'
;MSQQQLGRGPLRSRRPDPAPPSPDADDPHTSPPARFVGWLGGLGAAAAGYGVFQFLFSVLPDSIDGSAARYLISGVSGLGTFVAAWLAAGLLRARTAADSAPAPVVGPGAMAPGAPGPLPVVFATAYDTLVEQVTVVEDPEHGRLTGWPHSLGEDTPSRPTPVGTAYGLHIMLDLGVPEGRLSTGELVDTLWRLRLPDGGWSARSQGSEARPEVTALVLGALARAGASPERLAAEVEHCADGFTRQLDRTGRESTHVVTTVLRGLLRAAPRSEVLPLLREALADGAISDPRRDHLRCWGYRLQPPYGRPSPLHTAQAVVALDRAARVLGEDGDARAERARAAREDGIRWLLSCPDAPHDTCPDLANLHEEVRRPRTDDPARHEVLNVRHFTASWLARALLTPSALEIARAEGLEDELRVRLEGAVAAVWAGQTDGIWLWARDEATERRRPMWMTYQGLSALRAHAVWMYQPQG
;
A
#
# COMPACT_ATOMS: atom_id res chain seq x y z
N MET A 1 45.25 -29.54 52.22
CA MET A 1 44.75 -28.57 53.23
C MET A 1 43.61 -27.79 52.58
N SER A 2 42.36 -28.21 52.82
CA SER A 2 41.38 -27.55 53.73
C SER A 2 40.81 -26.26 53.08
N GLN A 3 39.65 -26.37 52.39
CA GLN A 3 38.27 -26.09 52.85
C GLN A 3 37.87 -24.60 52.68
N GLN A 4 36.79 -24.32 51.91
CA GLN A 4 35.48 -23.82 52.37
C GLN A 4 35.49 -22.40 52.96
N GLN A 5 34.45 -21.55 52.91
CA GLN A 5 33.20 -21.34 52.16
C GLN A 5 32.58 -20.08 52.85
N LEU A 6 31.72 -19.33 52.15
CA LEU A 6 30.69 -18.39 52.70
C LEU A 6 31.23 -17.09 53.35
N GLY A 7 30.61 -15.90 53.27
CA GLY A 7 29.30 -15.42 52.82
C GLY A 7 29.00 -14.08 53.54
N ARG A 8 27.95 -13.37 53.09
CA ARG A 8 27.30 -12.14 53.64
C ARG A 8 27.78 -10.76 53.13
N GLY A 9 26.89 -10.07 52.40
CA GLY A 9 26.85 -8.59 52.32
C GLY A 9 26.02 -7.99 53.47
N PRO A 10 25.41 -6.79 53.34
CA PRO A 10 25.83 -5.56 52.67
C PRO A 10 25.87 -4.36 53.65
N LEU A 11 26.63 -3.28 53.37
CA LEU A 11 26.45 -2.01 54.08
C LEU A 11 26.59 -0.78 53.16
N ARG A 12 25.57 0.08 53.26
CA ARG A 12 25.34 1.38 52.61
C ARG A 12 26.44 2.39 52.94
N SER A 13 26.77 3.25 51.99
CA SER A 13 27.48 4.52 52.23
C SER A 13 26.79 5.69 51.51
N ARG A 14 26.04 6.45 52.32
CA ARG A 14 25.79 7.91 52.34
C ARG A 14 25.74 8.72 51.03
N ARG A 15 24.54 9.22 50.74
CA ARG A 15 24.19 10.35 49.87
C ARG A 15 24.50 11.69 50.60
N PRO A 16 24.99 12.75 49.94
CA PRO A 16 24.91 14.11 50.47
C PRO A 16 23.56 14.74 50.12
N ASP A 17 22.91 15.38 51.08
CA ASP A 17 21.70 16.20 50.89
C ASP A 17 22.05 17.54 50.21
N PRO A 18 21.14 18.08 49.37
CA PRO A 18 21.28 19.42 48.79
C PRO A 18 20.79 20.51 49.78
N ALA A 19 21.42 21.68 49.69
CA ALA A 19 21.11 22.88 50.48
C ALA A 19 19.69 23.45 50.20
N PRO A 20 19.08 24.16 51.17
CA PRO A 20 17.75 24.77 51.01
C PRO A 20 17.80 26.03 50.11
N PRO A 21 16.69 26.38 49.44
CA PRO A 21 16.64 27.51 48.51
C PRO A 21 16.51 28.86 49.23
N SER A 22 17.17 29.87 48.67
CA SER A 22 17.02 31.28 48.99
C SER A 22 15.63 31.79 48.59
N PRO A 23 14.99 32.68 49.38
CA PRO A 23 13.81 33.41 48.95
C PRO A 23 14.22 34.62 48.09
N ASP A 24 13.32 35.06 47.22
CA ASP A 24 13.36 36.29 46.43
C ASP A 24 14.15 36.25 45.11
N ALA A 25 13.49 35.72 44.08
CA ALA A 25 13.54 36.27 42.74
C ALA A 25 12.16 36.09 42.10
N ASP A 26 11.32 37.12 42.23
CA ASP A 26 10.06 37.28 41.52
C ASP A 26 10.31 37.27 40.00
N ASP A 27 9.85 36.23 39.32
CA ASP A 27 9.77 36.16 37.85
C ASP A 27 8.30 36.40 37.43
N PRO A 28 7.96 37.54 36.76
CA PRO A 28 6.58 37.99 36.59
C PRO A 28 5.79 37.29 35.46
N HIS A 29 6.18 36.08 35.04
CA HIS A 29 5.49 35.33 33.98
C HIS A 29 5.12 33.89 34.37
N THR A 30 4.60 33.70 35.58
CA THR A 30 3.93 32.46 35.96
C THR A 30 2.43 32.68 36.18
N SER A 31 1.67 32.64 35.09
CA SER A 31 0.23 32.41 35.15
C SER A 31 -0.04 30.90 35.10
N PRO A 32 -0.71 30.27 36.09
CA PRO A 32 -1.47 29.06 35.80
C PRO A 32 -2.75 29.48 35.06
N PRO A 33 -3.20 28.74 34.01
CA PRO A 33 -3.87 27.47 34.29
C PRO A 33 -3.88 26.45 33.12
N ALA A 34 -3.09 25.37 33.21
CA ALA A 34 -3.33 24.17 32.39
C ALA A 34 -4.64 23.43 32.77
N ARG A 35 -5.26 23.78 33.91
CA ARG A 35 -6.55 23.20 34.35
C ARG A 35 -7.79 23.86 33.76
N PHE A 36 -7.70 25.08 33.22
CA PHE A 36 -8.87 25.77 32.63
C PHE A 36 -9.10 25.43 31.15
N VAL A 37 -8.04 25.07 30.42
CA VAL A 37 -8.10 24.74 28.98
C VAL A 37 -8.72 23.36 28.72
N GLY A 38 -8.63 22.43 29.69
CA GLY A 38 -9.26 21.11 29.60
C GLY A 38 -10.80 21.15 29.66
N TRP A 39 -11.37 22.17 30.32
CA TRP A 39 -12.82 22.30 30.49
C TRP A 39 -13.50 22.99 29.28
N LEU A 40 -12.80 23.91 28.61
CA LEU A 40 -13.29 24.62 27.43
C LEU A 40 -13.31 23.77 26.15
N GLY A 41 -12.51 22.69 26.07
CA GLY A 41 -12.54 21.78 24.91
C GLY A 41 -13.85 21.00 24.76
N GLY A 42 -14.57 20.75 25.87
CA GLY A 42 -15.91 20.17 25.84
C GLY A 42 -17.01 21.19 25.56
N LEU A 43 -16.86 22.41 26.10
CA LEU A 43 -17.83 23.50 25.94
C LEU A 43 -17.78 24.15 24.54
N GLY A 44 -16.61 24.22 23.89
CA GLY A 44 -16.46 24.82 22.57
C GLY A 44 -17.17 24.04 21.46
N ALA A 45 -17.09 22.71 21.50
CA ALA A 45 -17.83 21.86 20.57
C ALA A 45 -19.35 21.96 20.81
N ALA A 46 -19.78 21.97 22.07
CA ALA A 46 -21.19 22.13 22.44
C ALA A 46 -21.73 23.49 22.01
N ALA A 47 -20.96 24.56 22.19
CA ALA A 47 -21.31 25.91 21.76
C ALA A 47 -21.39 26.01 20.24
N ALA A 48 -20.48 25.38 19.50
CA ALA A 48 -20.53 25.33 18.04
C ALA A 48 -21.77 24.59 17.52
N GLY A 49 -22.07 23.42 18.08
CA GLY A 49 -23.28 22.66 17.74
C GLY A 49 -24.57 23.40 18.08
N TYR A 50 -24.63 24.03 19.26
CA TYR A 50 -25.77 24.83 19.68
C TYR A 50 -25.95 26.10 18.83
N GLY A 51 -24.85 26.75 18.43
CA GLY A 51 -24.87 27.91 17.54
C GLY A 51 -25.46 27.59 16.18
N VAL A 52 -25.06 26.45 15.58
CA VAL A 52 -25.63 25.98 14.30
C VAL A 52 -27.10 25.59 14.44
N PHE A 53 -27.47 24.92 15.53
CA PHE A 53 -28.86 24.62 15.84
C PHE A 53 -29.71 25.90 15.90
N GLN A 54 -29.29 26.90 16.69
CA GLN A 54 -30.01 28.16 16.84
C GLN A 54 -30.12 28.94 15.52
N PHE A 55 -29.00 29.03 14.79
CA PHE A 55 -28.97 29.73 13.51
C PHE A 55 -29.95 29.10 12.51
N LEU A 56 -29.87 27.79 12.29
CA LEU A 56 -30.76 27.09 11.37
C LEU A 56 -32.21 27.14 11.84
N PHE A 57 -32.45 27.00 13.15
CA PHE A 57 -33.81 27.12 13.70
C PHE A 57 -34.42 28.50 13.44
N SER A 58 -33.61 29.56 13.44
CA SER A 58 -34.06 30.93 13.17
C SER A 58 -34.21 31.28 11.68
N VAL A 59 -33.46 30.62 10.79
CA VAL A 59 -33.39 30.97 9.35
C VAL A 59 -34.26 30.06 8.48
N LEU A 60 -34.57 28.84 8.93
CA LEU A 60 -35.43 27.92 8.18
C LEU A 60 -36.85 28.50 8.02
N PRO A 61 -37.46 28.52 6.83
CA PRO A 61 -38.76 29.14 6.57
C PRO A 61 -39.94 28.37 7.18
N ASP A 62 -41.05 29.07 7.46
CA ASP A 62 -42.27 28.49 8.08
C ASP A 62 -42.98 27.49 7.19
N SER A 63 -42.61 27.44 5.90
CA SER A 63 -43.16 26.53 4.89
C SER A 63 -42.63 25.09 4.98
N ILE A 64 -41.69 24.80 5.89
CA ILE A 64 -41.25 23.42 6.15
C ILE A 64 -42.31 22.75 7.02
N ASP A 65 -42.87 21.62 6.52
CA ASP A 65 -44.04 20.89 7.04
C ASP A 65 -44.02 20.61 8.57
N GLY A 66 -44.36 21.63 9.35
CA GLY A 66 -44.52 21.58 10.80
C GLY A 66 -43.26 21.88 11.61
N SER A 67 -43.47 22.30 12.87
CA SER A 67 -42.42 22.60 13.84
C SER A 67 -41.45 21.43 14.06
N ALA A 68 -41.93 20.20 13.94
CA ALA A 68 -41.13 18.99 14.09
C ALA A 68 -39.99 18.87 13.06
N ALA A 69 -40.25 19.20 11.79
CA ALA A 69 -39.24 19.10 10.73
C ALA A 69 -38.12 20.13 10.91
N ARG A 70 -38.44 21.35 11.37
CA ARG A 70 -37.44 22.37 11.73
C ARG A 70 -36.56 21.94 12.90
N TYR A 71 -37.15 21.38 13.96
CA TYR A 71 -36.37 20.86 15.07
C TYR A 71 -35.45 19.71 14.65
N LEU A 72 -35.92 18.85 13.73
CA LEU A 72 -35.14 17.71 13.26
C LEU A 72 -33.95 18.15 12.39
N ILE A 73 -34.16 19.07 11.44
CA ILE A 73 -33.08 19.59 10.58
C ILE A 73 -32.04 20.34 11.42
N SER A 74 -32.48 21.32 12.22
CA SER A 74 -31.57 22.09 13.08
C SER A 74 -30.86 21.20 14.10
N GLY A 75 -31.57 20.21 14.65
CA GLY A 75 -31.04 19.25 15.63
C GLY A 75 -29.95 18.35 15.04
N VAL A 76 -30.20 17.75 13.88
CA VAL A 76 -29.23 16.88 13.20
C VAL A 76 -28.01 17.68 12.75
N SER A 77 -28.22 18.88 12.19
CA SER A 77 -27.11 19.74 11.77
C SER A 77 -26.27 20.23 12.96
N GLY A 78 -26.90 20.65 14.05
CA GLY A 78 -26.19 21.06 15.27
C GLY A 78 -25.40 19.91 15.91
N LEU A 79 -25.98 18.71 15.96
CA LEU A 79 -25.29 17.52 16.45
C LEU A 79 -24.11 17.12 15.55
N GLY A 80 -24.28 17.18 14.23
CA GLY A 80 -23.21 16.93 13.27
C GLY A 80 -22.04 17.90 13.45
N THR A 81 -22.32 19.19 13.63
CA THR A 81 -21.29 20.21 13.91
C THR A 81 -20.58 19.97 15.25
N PHE A 82 -21.33 19.59 16.30
CA PHE A 82 -20.75 19.21 17.59
C PHE A 82 -19.72 18.07 17.44
N VAL A 83 -20.13 16.98 16.77
CA VAL A 83 -19.27 15.80 16.59
C VAL A 83 -18.03 16.15 15.76
N ALA A 84 -18.19 16.91 14.67
CA ALA A 84 -17.07 17.33 13.82
C ALA A 84 -16.06 18.21 14.59
N ALA A 85 -16.54 19.19 15.35
CA ALA A 85 -15.69 20.06 16.16
C ALA A 85 -14.97 19.29 17.28
N TRP A 86 -15.65 18.33 17.90
CA TRP A 86 -15.07 17.48 18.94
C TRP A 86 -13.96 16.57 18.40
N LEU A 87 -14.17 15.94 17.23
CA LEU A 87 -13.17 15.11 16.56
C LEU A 87 -11.95 15.93 16.12
N ALA A 88 -12.16 17.12 15.54
CA ALA A 88 -11.08 18.01 15.14
C ALA A 88 -10.22 18.44 16.34
N ALA A 89 -10.86 18.79 17.46
CA ALA A 89 -10.17 19.11 18.72
C ALA A 89 -9.45 17.90 19.32
N GLY A 90 -9.96 16.68 19.14
CA GLY A 90 -9.27 15.44 19.49
C GLY A 90 -7.99 15.24 18.68
N LEU A 91 -8.06 15.43 17.36
CA LEU A 91 -6.93 15.32 16.45
C LEU A 91 -5.82 16.34 16.73
N LEU A 92 -6.19 17.60 17.00
CA LEU A 92 -5.23 18.66 17.37
C LEU A 92 -4.50 18.36 18.69
N ARG A 93 -5.20 17.81 19.68
CA ARG A 93 -4.59 17.38 20.95
C ARG A 93 -3.64 16.20 20.76
N ALA A 94 -3.99 15.26 19.90
CA ALA A 94 -3.10 14.14 19.58
C ALA A 94 -1.81 14.60 18.88
N ARG A 95 -1.91 15.59 17.98
CA ARG A 95 -0.75 16.16 17.27
C ARG A 95 0.19 16.94 18.19
N THR A 96 -0.36 17.83 19.01
CA THR A 96 0.44 18.64 19.95
C THR A 96 1.16 17.80 21.01
N ALA A 97 0.58 16.65 21.38
CA ALA A 97 1.23 15.68 22.26
C ALA A 97 2.41 14.94 21.58
N ALA A 98 2.36 14.75 20.25
CA ALA A 98 3.42 14.11 19.48
C ALA A 98 4.62 15.05 19.25
N ASP A 99 4.38 16.34 19.02
CA ASP A 99 5.44 17.34 18.78
C ASP A 99 6.27 17.69 20.03
N SER A 100 5.78 17.34 21.22
CA SER A 100 6.42 17.67 22.51
C SER A 100 7.40 16.59 23.01
N ALA A 101 7.59 15.50 22.26
CA ALA A 101 8.45 14.39 22.68
C ALA A 101 9.90 14.57 22.18
N PRO A 102 10.92 14.53 23.06
CA PRO A 102 12.31 14.59 22.63
C PRO A 102 12.73 13.32 21.86
N ALA A 103 13.52 13.50 20.79
CA ALA A 103 13.99 12.41 19.93
C ALA A 103 14.89 11.42 20.70
N PRO A 104 14.62 10.09 20.68
CA PRO A 104 15.47 9.12 21.35
C PRO A 104 16.64 8.71 20.46
N VAL A 105 17.83 8.63 21.08
CA VAL A 105 19.02 7.98 20.51
C VAL A 105 18.78 6.47 20.51
N VAL A 106 18.90 5.85 19.33
CA VAL A 106 18.66 4.42 19.12
C VAL A 106 19.83 3.61 19.69
N GLY A 107 19.57 2.86 20.77
CA GLY A 107 20.39 1.76 21.26
C GLY A 107 19.59 0.44 21.27
N PRO A 108 20.25 -0.72 21.18
CA PRO A 108 19.58 -2.00 21.07
C PRO A 108 19.06 -2.43 22.44
N GLY A 109 17.79 -2.10 22.72
CA GLY A 109 17.06 -2.63 23.86
C GLY A 109 16.26 -1.58 24.60
N ALA A 110 14.98 -1.45 24.26
CA ALA A 110 13.87 -1.29 25.21
C ALA A 110 12.58 -1.02 24.44
N MET A 111 11.77 -2.07 24.23
CA MET A 111 10.34 -1.90 23.98
C MET A 111 9.68 -1.47 25.29
N ALA A 112 9.48 -0.16 25.47
CA ALA A 112 8.53 0.35 26.45
C ALA A 112 7.11 0.33 25.86
N PRO A 113 6.08 -0.03 26.64
CA PRO A 113 4.69 -0.04 26.16
C PRO A 113 4.23 1.41 25.94
N GLY A 114 3.91 1.75 24.67
CA GLY A 114 3.41 3.06 24.26
C GLY A 114 4.30 3.83 23.28
N ALA A 115 5.53 3.38 23.01
CA ALA A 115 6.33 3.91 21.90
C ALA A 115 5.81 3.33 20.55
N PRO A 116 5.77 4.11 19.46
CA PRO A 116 5.48 3.55 18.14
C PRO A 116 6.46 2.42 17.85
N GLY A 117 5.97 1.26 17.42
CA GLY A 117 6.84 0.16 16.97
C GLY A 117 7.73 0.57 15.79
N PRO A 118 8.59 -0.34 15.29
CA PRO A 118 9.48 -0.03 14.16
C PRO A 118 8.73 0.35 12.86
N LEU A 119 7.46 -0.05 12.71
CA LEU A 119 6.68 0.18 11.50
C LEU A 119 6.22 1.64 11.31
N PRO A 120 5.62 2.32 12.30
CA PRO A 120 5.37 3.76 12.22
C PRO A 120 6.62 4.57 11.85
N VAL A 121 7.80 4.20 12.37
CA VAL A 121 9.07 4.85 12.03
C VAL A 121 9.39 4.63 10.55
N VAL A 122 9.36 3.39 10.06
CA VAL A 122 9.57 3.09 8.63
C VAL A 122 8.60 3.84 7.72
N PHE A 123 7.33 3.99 8.12
CA PHE A 123 6.33 4.73 7.35
C PHE A 123 6.62 6.23 7.32
N ALA A 124 6.99 6.82 8.47
CA ALA A 124 7.39 8.21 8.54
C ALA A 124 8.65 8.48 7.69
N THR A 125 9.69 7.65 7.83
CA THR A 125 10.93 7.81 7.07
C THR A 125 10.72 7.60 5.57
N ALA A 126 9.88 6.64 5.17
CA ALA A 126 9.49 6.47 3.78
C ALA A 126 8.75 7.70 3.23
N TYR A 127 7.82 8.26 4.02
CA TYR A 127 7.11 9.48 3.65
C TYR A 127 8.08 10.65 3.45
N ASP A 128 8.94 10.93 4.44
CA ASP A 128 9.90 12.03 4.38
C ASP A 128 10.83 11.90 3.18
N THR A 129 11.38 10.70 2.96
CA THR A 129 12.27 10.43 1.83
C THR A 129 11.58 10.62 0.48
N LEU A 130 10.31 10.22 0.37
CA LEU A 130 9.55 10.38 -0.87
C LEU A 130 9.18 11.84 -1.14
N VAL A 131 8.83 12.60 -0.11
CA VAL A 131 8.56 14.04 -0.25
C VAL A 131 9.83 14.79 -0.63
N GLU A 132 10.98 14.47 -0.02
CA GLU A 132 12.26 15.09 -0.37
C GLU A 132 12.72 14.78 -1.80
N GLN A 133 12.37 13.60 -2.32
CA GLN A 133 12.74 13.15 -3.67
C GLN A 133 11.63 13.33 -4.71
N VAL A 134 10.59 14.10 -4.40
CA VAL A 134 9.59 14.47 -5.40
C VAL A 134 10.24 15.40 -6.43
N THR A 135 10.01 15.10 -7.69
CA THR A 135 10.51 15.88 -8.81
C THR A 135 9.41 16.81 -9.31
N VAL A 136 9.74 18.10 -9.46
CA VAL A 136 8.89 19.10 -10.11
C VAL A 136 9.63 19.63 -11.35
N VAL A 137 9.05 19.45 -12.52
CA VAL A 137 9.66 19.85 -13.81
C VAL A 137 8.64 20.65 -14.63
N GLU A 138 9.07 21.76 -15.20
CA GLU A 138 8.32 22.46 -16.25
C GLU A 138 8.59 21.77 -17.58
N ASP A 139 7.63 20.98 -18.06
CA ASP A 139 7.73 20.30 -19.34
C ASP A 139 7.15 21.19 -20.46
N PRO A 140 7.86 21.42 -21.57
CA PRO A 140 7.38 22.29 -22.65
C PRO A 140 6.06 21.83 -23.30
N GLU A 141 5.80 20.53 -23.31
CA GLU A 141 4.63 19.96 -23.97
C GLU A 141 3.50 19.72 -22.97
N HIS A 142 3.83 19.29 -21.76
CA HIS A 142 2.86 18.84 -20.76
C HIS A 142 2.64 19.83 -19.61
N GLY A 143 3.38 20.94 -19.59
CA GLY A 143 3.38 21.92 -18.51
C GLY A 143 4.06 21.39 -17.24
N ARG A 144 3.73 21.99 -16.08
CA ARG A 144 4.26 21.56 -14.78
C ARG A 144 3.92 20.11 -14.45
N LEU A 145 4.92 19.27 -14.26
CA LEU A 145 4.80 17.88 -13.83
C LEU A 145 5.34 17.72 -12.41
N THR A 146 4.58 17.06 -11.54
CA THR A 146 4.97 16.76 -10.15
C THR A 146 4.82 15.27 -9.89
N GLY A 147 5.88 14.61 -9.47
CA GLY A 147 5.84 13.17 -9.20
C GLY A 147 7.24 12.57 -9.08
N TRP A 148 7.37 11.29 -9.43
CA TRP A 148 8.64 10.58 -9.29
C TRP A 148 9.11 9.95 -10.58
N PRO A 149 10.44 9.88 -10.80
CA PRO A 149 11.02 8.98 -11.78
C PRO A 149 10.70 7.51 -11.44
N HIS A 150 11.08 6.60 -12.32
CA HIS A 150 10.81 5.17 -12.11
C HIS A 150 11.58 4.62 -10.90
N SER A 151 12.78 5.15 -10.66
CA SER A 151 13.63 4.84 -9.51
C SER A 151 14.15 6.12 -8.87
N LEU A 152 14.23 6.13 -7.54
CA LEU A 152 14.75 7.24 -6.76
C LEU A 152 16.26 7.40 -6.96
N GLY A 153 16.71 8.61 -7.25
CA GLY A 153 18.10 8.94 -7.58
C GLY A 153 18.53 8.56 -8.99
N GLU A 154 17.61 8.42 -9.95
CA GLU A 154 17.96 8.44 -11.39
C GLU A 154 18.64 9.77 -11.76
N ASP A 155 19.57 9.73 -12.73
CA ASP A 155 20.42 10.86 -13.13
C ASP A 155 19.63 12.15 -13.39
N THR A 156 20.22 13.29 -13.01
CA THR A 156 19.60 14.61 -13.12
C THR A 156 19.74 15.20 -14.54
N PRO A 157 18.67 15.80 -15.11
CA PRO A 157 17.36 16.00 -14.50
C PRO A 157 16.48 14.74 -14.62
N SER A 158 16.12 14.17 -13.47
CA SER A 158 15.11 13.12 -13.41
C SER A 158 13.74 13.74 -13.75
N ARG A 159 12.87 13.00 -14.44
CA ARG A 159 11.52 13.46 -14.79
C ARG A 159 10.46 12.54 -14.20
N PRO A 160 9.29 13.07 -13.76
CA PRO A 160 8.17 12.24 -13.35
C PRO A 160 7.72 11.30 -14.46
N THR A 161 7.55 10.02 -14.16
CA THR A 161 7.05 8.99 -15.10
C THR A 161 5.66 8.52 -14.69
N PRO A 162 4.83 7.99 -15.61
CA PRO A 162 3.53 7.42 -15.25
C PRO A 162 3.65 6.33 -14.18
N VAL A 163 4.61 5.41 -14.34
CA VAL A 163 4.83 4.29 -13.40
C VAL A 163 5.31 4.78 -12.04
N GLY A 164 6.35 5.61 -12.00
CA GLY A 164 6.89 6.16 -10.75
C GLY A 164 5.84 6.97 -9.98
N THR A 165 5.10 7.81 -10.70
CA THR A 165 4.05 8.67 -10.12
C THR A 165 2.83 7.87 -9.67
N ALA A 166 2.40 6.84 -10.42
CA ALA A 166 1.29 5.99 -10.00
C ALA A 166 1.61 5.18 -8.74
N TYR A 167 2.82 4.62 -8.64
CA TYR A 167 3.26 3.97 -7.40
C TYR A 167 3.41 4.96 -6.25
N GLY A 168 3.99 6.14 -6.49
CA GLY A 168 4.07 7.21 -5.50
C GLY A 168 2.70 7.63 -4.97
N LEU A 169 1.73 7.84 -5.86
CA LEU A 169 0.34 8.15 -5.50
C LEU A 169 -0.27 7.02 -4.66
N HIS A 170 -0.06 5.76 -5.03
CA HIS A 170 -0.50 4.64 -4.20
C HIS A 170 0.11 4.66 -2.80
N ILE A 171 1.41 4.94 -2.67
CA ILE A 171 2.08 5.06 -1.38
C ILE A 171 1.50 6.22 -0.57
N MET A 172 1.33 7.40 -1.17
CA MET A 172 0.75 8.57 -0.48
C MET A 172 -0.68 8.31 -0.01
N LEU A 173 -1.47 7.54 -0.77
CA LEU A 173 -2.81 7.12 -0.35
C LEU A 173 -2.80 6.02 0.74
N ASP A 174 -1.68 5.32 0.93
CA ASP A 174 -1.50 4.33 2.01
C ASP A 174 -0.99 4.96 3.31
N LEU A 175 -0.02 5.87 3.20
CA LEU A 175 0.61 6.56 4.34
C LEU A 175 -0.22 7.78 4.80
N GLY A 176 -1.05 8.31 3.92
CA GLY A 176 -1.65 9.64 4.06
C GLY A 176 -0.66 10.74 3.66
N VAL A 177 -1.14 11.99 3.73
CA VAL A 177 -0.31 13.18 3.50
C VAL A 177 -0.32 14.03 4.78
N PRO A 178 0.51 13.67 5.79
CA PRO A 178 0.69 14.55 6.94
C PRO A 178 1.16 15.93 6.48
N GLU A 179 0.72 16.98 7.17
CA GLU A 179 1.18 18.37 6.96
C GLU A 179 0.90 19.00 5.58
N GLY A 180 0.29 18.27 4.64
CA GLY A 180 -0.03 18.80 3.32
C GLY A 180 1.19 19.11 2.45
N ARG A 181 2.38 18.55 2.76
CA ARG A 181 3.63 18.78 2.02
C ARG A 181 3.58 18.32 0.55
N LEU A 182 2.58 17.54 0.18
CA LEU A 182 2.40 17.02 -1.17
C LEU A 182 0.92 16.96 -1.54
N SER A 183 0.54 17.48 -2.71
CA SER A 183 -0.85 17.43 -3.17
C SER A 183 -1.11 16.17 -3.99
N THR A 184 -1.98 15.27 -3.50
CA THR A 184 -2.43 14.12 -4.30
C THR A 184 -3.16 14.56 -5.58
N GLY A 185 -3.80 15.73 -5.56
CA GLY A 185 -4.39 16.36 -6.74
C GLY A 185 -3.34 16.69 -7.81
N GLU A 186 -2.20 17.26 -7.43
CA GLU A 186 -1.10 17.54 -8.38
C GLU A 186 -0.52 16.26 -9.00
N LEU A 187 -0.45 15.17 -8.22
CA LEU A 187 -0.04 13.85 -8.74
C LEU A 187 -1.06 13.28 -9.74
N VAL A 188 -2.36 13.40 -9.43
CA VAL A 188 -3.45 13.00 -10.32
C VAL A 188 -3.39 13.80 -11.62
N ASP A 189 -3.23 15.12 -11.54
CA ASP A 189 -3.12 15.98 -12.72
C ASP A 189 -1.87 15.65 -13.55
N THR A 190 -0.75 15.34 -12.89
CA THR A 190 0.47 14.88 -13.58
C THR A 190 0.23 13.59 -14.35
N LEU A 191 -0.47 12.61 -13.76
CA LEU A 191 -0.83 11.38 -14.47
C LEU A 191 -1.70 11.68 -15.70
N TRP A 192 -2.68 12.56 -15.60
CA TRP A 192 -3.49 12.95 -16.75
C TRP A 192 -2.71 13.72 -17.82
N ARG A 193 -1.77 14.57 -17.43
CA ARG A 193 -0.86 15.26 -18.36
C ARG A 193 0.05 14.27 -19.10
N LEU A 194 0.47 13.20 -18.44
CA LEU A 194 1.30 12.15 -19.05
C LEU A 194 0.52 11.11 -19.87
N ARG A 195 -0.80 11.30 -20.05
CA ARG A 195 -1.62 10.45 -20.94
C ARG A 195 -1.16 10.70 -22.39
N LEU A 196 -0.98 9.62 -23.16
CA LEU A 196 -0.63 9.74 -24.57
C LEU A 196 -1.79 10.30 -25.41
N PRO A 197 -1.53 10.93 -26.57
CA PRO A 197 -2.58 11.49 -27.43
C PRO A 197 -3.67 10.47 -27.78
N ASP A 198 -3.25 9.26 -28.19
CA ASP A 198 -4.13 8.18 -28.63
C ASP A 198 -4.79 7.39 -27.49
N GLY A 199 -4.51 7.76 -26.23
CA GLY A 199 -4.98 7.04 -25.04
C GLY A 199 -3.90 6.22 -24.35
N GLY A 200 -4.17 5.89 -23.09
CA GLY A 200 -3.32 5.11 -22.23
C GLY A 200 -2.03 5.81 -21.81
N TRP A 201 -1.14 5.01 -21.19
CA TRP A 201 0.14 5.46 -20.66
C TRP A 201 1.26 4.51 -21.03
N SER A 202 2.44 5.08 -21.28
CA SER A 202 3.70 4.35 -21.47
C SER A 202 4.47 4.25 -20.16
N ALA A 203 5.40 3.29 -20.06
CA ALA A 203 6.14 3.04 -18.82
C ALA A 203 7.08 4.21 -18.43
N ARG A 204 7.51 5.01 -19.41
CA ARG A 204 8.44 6.13 -19.28
C ARG A 204 7.79 7.38 -19.88
N SER A 205 8.12 8.56 -19.38
CA SER A 205 7.52 9.82 -19.86
C SER A 205 7.81 10.14 -21.33
N GLN A 206 8.80 9.47 -21.93
CA GLN A 206 9.18 9.60 -23.35
C GLN A 206 8.75 8.38 -24.19
N GLY A 207 8.03 7.42 -23.59
CA GLY A 207 7.53 6.27 -24.33
C GLY A 207 6.38 6.68 -25.23
N SER A 208 6.44 6.28 -26.50
CA SER A 208 5.45 6.65 -27.51
C SER A 208 4.24 5.70 -27.59
N GLU A 209 4.28 4.57 -26.90
CA GLU A 209 3.23 3.53 -26.97
C GLU A 209 2.62 3.24 -25.60
N ALA A 210 1.29 3.24 -25.54
CA ALA A 210 0.57 2.79 -24.36
C ALA A 210 0.71 1.28 -24.19
N ARG A 211 0.85 0.84 -22.93
CA ARG A 211 0.90 -0.59 -22.59
C ARG A 211 -0.19 -0.95 -21.59
N PRO A 212 -0.96 -2.04 -21.81
CA PRO A 212 -2.09 -2.38 -20.94
C PRO A 212 -1.74 -2.48 -19.45
N GLU A 213 -0.59 -3.08 -19.10
CA GLU A 213 -0.16 -3.19 -17.70
C GLU A 213 0.15 -1.82 -17.05
N VAL A 214 0.65 -0.86 -17.83
CA VAL A 214 0.94 0.49 -17.34
C VAL A 214 -0.35 1.29 -17.24
N THR A 215 -1.18 1.25 -18.27
CA THR A 215 -2.49 1.89 -18.29
C THR A 215 -3.35 1.41 -17.12
N ALA A 216 -3.45 0.09 -16.90
CA ALA A 216 -4.22 -0.46 -15.79
C ALA A 216 -3.65 -0.09 -14.42
N LEU A 217 -2.33 0.02 -14.26
CA LEU A 217 -1.69 0.53 -13.04
C LEU A 217 -2.13 1.98 -12.76
N VAL A 218 -2.03 2.85 -13.77
CA VAL A 218 -2.40 4.27 -13.65
C VAL A 218 -3.89 4.42 -13.36
N LEU A 219 -4.75 3.72 -14.10
CA LEU A 219 -6.20 3.69 -13.85
C LEU A 219 -6.52 3.24 -12.42
N GLY A 220 -5.83 2.21 -11.93
CA GLY A 220 -5.97 1.76 -10.55
C GLY A 220 -5.55 2.83 -9.52
N ALA A 221 -4.52 3.62 -9.81
CA ALA A 221 -4.10 4.73 -8.96
C ALA A 221 -5.10 5.89 -8.97
N LEU A 222 -5.56 6.30 -10.15
CA LEU A 222 -6.55 7.35 -10.34
C LEU A 222 -7.89 7.01 -9.67
N ALA A 223 -8.39 5.79 -9.86
CA ALA A 223 -9.61 5.32 -9.21
C ALA A 223 -9.49 5.33 -7.68
N ARG A 224 -8.33 4.92 -7.16
CA ARG A 224 -8.06 4.98 -5.70
C ARG A 224 -8.02 6.42 -5.18
N ALA A 225 -7.57 7.37 -6.00
CA ALA A 225 -7.54 8.78 -5.68
C ALA A 225 -8.92 9.47 -5.82
N GLY A 226 -9.96 8.75 -6.22
CA GLY A 226 -11.32 9.28 -6.34
C GLY A 226 -11.67 9.87 -7.70
N ALA A 227 -10.92 9.56 -8.76
CA ALA A 227 -11.33 9.91 -10.12
C ALA A 227 -12.69 9.28 -10.45
N SER A 228 -13.58 10.04 -11.08
CA SER A 228 -14.93 9.56 -11.39
C SER A 228 -14.91 8.45 -12.45
N PRO A 229 -15.82 7.46 -12.37
CA PRO A 229 -15.92 6.41 -13.39
C PRO A 229 -16.07 6.96 -14.81
N GLU A 230 -16.81 8.06 -14.99
CA GLU A 230 -17.04 8.69 -16.28
C GLU A 230 -15.74 9.23 -16.88
N ARG A 231 -14.87 9.80 -16.05
CA ARG A 231 -13.55 10.29 -16.49
C ARG A 231 -12.61 9.15 -16.85
N LEU A 232 -12.75 7.99 -16.21
CA LEU A 232 -11.91 6.81 -16.48
C LEU A 232 -12.41 5.97 -17.66
N ALA A 233 -13.69 6.09 -18.04
CA ALA A 233 -14.37 5.18 -18.97
C ALA A 233 -13.63 5.01 -20.30
N ALA A 234 -13.28 6.11 -20.98
CA ALA A 234 -12.60 6.06 -22.27
C ALA A 234 -11.25 5.32 -22.21
N GLU A 235 -10.50 5.49 -21.13
CA GLU A 235 -9.20 4.85 -20.94
C GLU A 235 -9.32 3.39 -20.51
N VAL A 236 -10.39 3.05 -19.80
CA VAL A 236 -10.75 1.67 -19.49
C VAL A 236 -11.10 0.91 -20.77
N GLU A 237 -11.94 1.50 -21.62
CA GLU A 237 -12.31 0.93 -22.92
C GLU A 237 -11.08 0.75 -23.81
N HIS A 238 -10.26 1.81 -23.96
CA HIS A 238 -9.00 1.73 -24.69
C HIS A 238 -8.07 0.62 -24.17
N CYS A 239 -7.93 0.49 -22.85
CA CYS A 239 -7.15 -0.57 -22.24
C CYS A 239 -7.72 -1.97 -22.51
N ALA A 240 -9.04 -2.14 -22.46
CA ALA A 240 -9.70 -3.41 -22.68
C ALA A 240 -9.61 -3.84 -24.15
N ASP A 241 -9.90 -2.92 -25.08
CA ASP A 241 -9.86 -3.15 -26.52
C ASP A 241 -8.45 -3.44 -27.01
N GLY A 242 -7.45 -2.73 -26.48
CA GLY A 242 -6.04 -2.98 -26.78
C GLY A 242 -5.50 -4.27 -26.18
N PHE A 243 -6.14 -4.83 -25.15
CA PHE A 243 -5.67 -6.02 -24.43
C PHE A 243 -6.37 -7.31 -24.87
N THR A 244 -6.26 -7.60 -26.16
CA THR A 244 -6.75 -8.82 -26.81
C THR A 244 -5.60 -9.70 -27.30
N ARG A 245 -5.88 -10.97 -27.66
CA ARG A 245 -4.83 -11.88 -28.19
C ARG A 245 -4.29 -11.40 -29.54
N GLN A 246 -5.11 -10.66 -30.29
CA GLN A 246 -4.79 -10.15 -31.62
C GLN A 246 -3.86 -8.94 -31.53
N LEU A 247 -4.11 -8.04 -30.57
CA LEU A 247 -3.39 -6.77 -30.44
C LEU A 247 -2.22 -6.83 -29.45
N ASP A 248 -2.32 -7.63 -28.38
CA ASP A 248 -1.24 -7.80 -27.39
C ASP A 248 -1.07 -9.26 -26.99
N ARG A 249 -0.69 -10.11 -27.96
CA ARG A 249 -0.44 -11.54 -27.70
C ARG A 249 0.57 -11.76 -26.58
N THR A 250 1.70 -11.04 -26.59
CA THR A 250 2.75 -11.18 -25.57
C THR A 250 2.20 -10.88 -24.17
N GLY A 251 1.46 -9.78 -24.01
CA GLY A 251 0.85 -9.43 -22.74
C GLY A 251 -0.21 -10.43 -22.29
N ARG A 252 -1.06 -10.91 -23.21
CA ARG A 252 -2.10 -11.91 -22.92
C ARG A 252 -1.54 -13.27 -22.51
N GLU A 253 -0.33 -13.59 -22.91
CA GLU A 253 0.35 -14.81 -22.51
C GLU A 253 1.16 -14.64 -21.22
N SER A 254 1.47 -13.42 -20.78
CA SER A 254 2.25 -13.15 -19.56
C SER A 254 1.38 -13.15 -18.31
N THR A 255 1.75 -13.97 -17.32
CA THR A 255 1.07 -14.01 -16.01
C THR A 255 1.16 -12.66 -15.28
N HIS A 256 2.34 -12.02 -15.32
CA HIS A 256 2.52 -10.71 -14.71
C HIS A 256 1.62 -9.62 -15.32
N VAL A 257 1.57 -9.55 -16.66
CA VAL A 257 0.78 -8.54 -17.36
C VAL A 257 -0.72 -8.78 -17.10
N VAL A 258 -1.21 -10.01 -17.27
CA VAL A 258 -2.63 -10.33 -17.03
C VAL A 258 -3.04 -10.05 -15.58
N THR A 259 -2.23 -10.44 -14.59
CA THR A 259 -2.56 -10.15 -13.17
C THR A 259 -2.52 -8.65 -12.87
N THR A 260 -1.64 -7.89 -13.51
CA THR A 260 -1.56 -6.43 -13.35
C THR A 260 -2.78 -5.74 -13.96
N VAL A 261 -3.16 -6.10 -15.19
CA VAL A 261 -4.35 -5.56 -15.86
C VAL A 261 -5.61 -5.90 -15.07
N LEU A 262 -5.79 -7.17 -14.68
CA LEU A 262 -6.93 -7.61 -13.89
C LEU A 262 -7.05 -6.81 -12.58
N ARG A 263 -5.97 -6.68 -11.79
CA ARG A 263 -6.01 -5.93 -10.52
C ARG A 263 -6.26 -4.43 -10.69
N GLY A 264 -5.75 -3.84 -11.77
CA GLY A 264 -5.98 -2.43 -12.11
C GLY A 264 -7.45 -2.18 -12.45
N LEU A 265 -7.99 -2.98 -13.38
CA LEU A 265 -9.38 -2.85 -13.84
C LEU A 265 -10.40 -3.25 -12.76
N LEU A 266 -10.11 -4.23 -11.90
CA LEU A 266 -10.95 -4.54 -10.72
C LEU A 266 -11.13 -3.32 -9.80
N ARG A 267 -10.20 -2.37 -9.84
CA ARG A 267 -10.30 -1.11 -9.09
C ARG A 267 -10.99 -0.01 -9.90
N ALA A 268 -10.59 0.17 -11.16
CA ALA A 268 -11.01 1.30 -11.98
C ALA A 268 -12.39 1.12 -12.62
N ALA A 269 -12.74 -0.12 -12.99
CA ALA A 269 -13.97 -0.46 -13.69
C ALA A 269 -14.46 -1.85 -13.26
N PRO A 270 -14.96 -2.01 -12.01
CA PRO A 270 -15.36 -3.31 -11.46
C PRO A 270 -16.50 -4.00 -12.23
N ARG A 271 -17.20 -3.27 -13.13
CA ARG A 271 -18.26 -3.80 -14.00
C ARG A 271 -17.79 -4.08 -15.44
N SER A 272 -16.50 -3.95 -15.73
CA SER A 272 -15.97 -4.18 -17.07
C SER A 272 -16.12 -5.65 -17.48
N GLU A 273 -16.63 -5.89 -18.68
CA GLU A 273 -16.89 -7.22 -19.24
C GLU A 273 -15.60 -8.02 -19.50
N VAL A 274 -14.44 -7.36 -19.54
CA VAL A 274 -13.14 -8.03 -19.69
C VAL A 274 -12.73 -8.77 -18.41
N LEU A 275 -13.25 -8.40 -17.25
CA LEU A 275 -12.82 -8.94 -15.95
C LEU A 275 -13.09 -10.46 -15.82
N PRO A 276 -14.30 -10.98 -16.14
CA PRO A 276 -14.52 -12.43 -16.19
C PRO A 276 -13.57 -13.16 -17.15
N LEU A 277 -13.25 -12.58 -18.30
CA LEU A 277 -12.36 -13.18 -19.31
C LEU A 277 -10.91 -13.24 -18.82
N LEU A 278 -10.45 -12.23 -18.08
CA LEU A 278 -9.12 -12.22 -17.47
C LEU A 278 -9.02 -13.22 -16.31
N ARG A 279 -10.07 -13.32 -15.49
CA ARG A 279 -10.19 -14.33 -14.42
C ARG A 279 -10.11 -15.74 -15.01
N GLU A 280 -10.88 -16.02 -16.06
CA GLU A 280 -10.87 -17.31 -16.76
C GLU A 280 -9.48 -17.61 -17.36
N ALA A 281 -8.87 -16.65 -18.05
CA ALA A 281 -7.54 -16.83 -18.62
C ALA A 281 -6.46 -17.17 -17.56
N LEU A 282 -6.55 -16.60 -16.35
CA LEU A 282 -5.67 -16.98 -15.24
C LEU A 282 -5.95 -18.39 -14.74
N ALA A 283 -7.23 -18.75 -14.56
CA ALA A 283 -7.63 -20.08 -14.09
C ALA A 283 -7.18 -21.18 -15.06
N ASP A 284 -7.35 -20.95 -16.36
CA ASP A 284 -6.96 -21.89 -17.42
C ASP A 284 -5.44 -21.97 -17.62
N GLY A 285 -4.71 -20.89 -17.28
CA GLY A 285 -3.24 -20.85 -17.37
C GLY A 285 -2.52 -21.49 -16.19
N ALA A 286 -3.24 -22.04 -15.21
CA ALA A 286 -2.64 -22.76 -14.08
C ALA A 286 -2.09 -24.12 -14.51
N ILE A 287 -0.92 -24.49 -14.00
CA ILE A 287 -0.23 -25.75 -14.30
C ILE A 287 -0.14 -26.64 -13.05
N SER A 288 -0.26 -27.95 -13.22
CA SER A 288 -0.03 -28.91 -12.14
C SER A 288 1.47 -29.09 -11.90
N ASP A 289 1.92 -28.94 -10.65
CA ASP A 289 3.32 -29.18 -10.27
C ASP A 289 3.50 -30.56 -9.63
N PRO A 290 4.10 -31.55 -10.33
CA PRO A 290 4.32 -32.88 -9.77
C PRO A 290 5.28 -32.88 -8.58
N ARG A 291 6.01 -31.79 -8.32
CA ARG A 291 6.91 -31.69 -7.15
C ARG A 291 6.19 -31.24 -5.87
N ARG A 292 4.96 -30.74 -5.97
CA ARG A 292 4.14 -30.30 -4.84
C ARG A 292 2.75 -30.91 -4.93
N ASP A 293 2.71 -32.24 -4.91
CA ASP A 293 1.47 -33.04 -4.87
C ASP A 293 0.47 -32.73 -5.99
N HIS A 294 0.97 -32.40 -7.17
CA HIS A 294 0.15 -32.02 -8.32
C HIS A 294 -0.74 -30.79 -8.11
N LEU A 295 -0.50 -30.00 -7.05
CA LEU A 295 -1.18 -28.74 -6.82
C LEU A 295 -0.98 -27.78 -7.99
N ARG A 296 -2.03 -27.03 -8.32
CA ARG A 296 -1.98 -26.03 -9.39
C ARG A 296 -1.22 -24.79 -8.95
N CYS A 297 -0.39 -24.28 -9.84
CA CYS A 297 0.44 -23.10 -9.64
C CYS A 297 0.61 -22.35 -10.98
N TRP A 298 1.39 -21.28 -10.98
CA TRP A 298 1.65 -20.48 -12.19
C TRP A 298 3.15 -20.34 -12.46
N GLY A 299 3.50 -20.33 -13.75
CA GLY A 299 4.77 -19.84 -14.26
C GLY A 299 4.63 -18.44 -14.85
N TYR A 300 5.68 -17.97 -15.54
CA TYR A 300 5.67 -16.65 -16.19
C TYR A 300 4.69 -16.54 -17.40
N ARG A 301 4.24 -17.69 -17.94
CA ARG A 301 3.37 -17.77 -19.13
C ARG A 301 2.09 -18.57 -18.86
N LEU A 302 0.95 -18.06 -19.32
CA LEU A 302 -0.39 -18.64 -19.21
C LEU A 302 -0.80 -19.54 -20.38
N GLN A 303 0.06 -19.69 -21.40
CA GLN A 303 -0.20 -20.53 -22.57
C GLN A 303 1.00 -21.43 -22.87
N PRO A 304 0.79 -22.60 -23.50
CA PRO A 304 1.88 -23.48 -23.90
C PRO A 304 2.87 -22.82 -24.88
N PRO A 305 4.18 -23.15 -24.81
CA PRO A 305 4.82 -23.89 -23.72
C PRO A 305 4.83 -23.07 -22.43
N TYR A 306 4.32 -23.67 -21.35
CA TYR A 306 4.23 -23.02 -20.05
C TYR A 306 5.62 -22.78 -19.47
N GLY A 307 5.74 -21.74 -18.64
CA GLY A 307 6.91 -21.53 -17.80
C GLY A 307 7.02 -22.57 -16.69
N ARG A 308 8.19 -22.66 -16.05
CA ARG A 308 8.35 -23.47 -14.84
C ARG A 308 7.44 -22.92 -13.71
N PRO A 309 6.95 -23.77 -12.79
CA PRO A 309 6.31 -23.33 -11.55
C PRO A 309 7.11 -22.23 -10.87
N SER A 310 6.43 -21.17 -10.43
CA SER A 310 7.06 -19.98 -9.88
C SER A 310 6.27 -19.43 -8.68
N PRO A 311 6.91 -19.29 -7.50
CA PRO A 311 6.25 -18.73 -6.32
C PRO A 311 5.73 -17.31 -6.54
N LEU A 312 6.51 -16.46 -7.19
CA LEU A 312 6.11 -15.11 -7.55
C LEU A 312 4.81 -15.10 -8.37
N HIS A 313 4.77 -15.83 -9.48
CA HIS A 313 3.64 -15.80 -10.41
C HIS A 313 2.40 -16.42 -9.77
N THR A 314 2.60 -17.48 -8.98
CA THR A 314 1.54 -18.09 -8.17
C THR A 314 0.98 -17.09 -7.17
N ALA A 315 1.83 -16.38 -6.42
CA ALA A 315 1.39 -15.35 -5.49
C ALA A 315 0.67 -14.17 -6.19
N GLN A 316 1.16 -13.72 -7.36
CA GLN A 316 0.48 -12.70 -8.15
C GLN A 316 -0.91 -13.14 -8.63
N ALA A 317 -1.03 -14.39 -9.08
CA ALA A 317 -2.30 -14.98 -9.52
C ALA A 317 -3.27 -15.15 -8.35
N VAL A 318 -2.82 -15.69 -7.20
CA VAL A 318 -3.62 -15.81 -5.97
C VAL A 318 -4.18 -14.44 -5.56
N VAL A 319 -3.34 -13.41 -5.45
CA VAL A 319 -3.78 -12.05 -5.07
C VAL A 319 -4.79 -11.49 -6.09
N ALA A 320 -4.61 -11.77 -7.37
CA ALA A 320 -5.52 -11.28 -8.42
C ALA A 320 -6.88 -12.02 -8.39
N LEU A 321 -6.87 -13.34 -8.28
CA LEU A 321 -8.07 -14.19 -8.24
C LEU A 321 -8.87 -13.99 -6.94
N ASP A 322 -8.19 -13.87 -5.80
CA ASP A 322 -8.81 -13.56 -4.51
C ASP A 322 -9.53 -12.20 -4.54
N ARG A 323 -8.92 -11.20 -5.19
CA ARG A 323 -9.59 -9.91 -5.41
C ARG A 323 -10.74 -10.01 -6.41
N ALA A 324 -10.57 -10.78 -7.49
CA ALA A 324 -11.60 -10.98 -8.50
C ALA A 324 -12.85 -11.63 -7.90
N ALA A 325 -12.68 -12.61 -7.01
CA ALA A 325 -13.78 -13.25 -6.29
C ALA A 325 -14.62 -12.26 -5.48
N ARG A 326 -13.99 -11.35 -4.73
CA ARG A 326 -14.72 -10.33 -3.97
C ARG A 326 -15.52 -9.35 -4.82
N VAL A 327 -15.07 -9.06 -6.04
CA VAL A 327 -15.69 -8.04 -6.90
C VAL A 327 -16.72 -8.66 -7.86
N LEU A 328 -16.42 -9.83 -8.42
CA LEU A 328 -17.24 -10.50 -9.43
C LEU A 328 -18.17 -11.55 -8.83
N GLY A 329 -17.99 -11.91 -7.56
CA GLY A 329 -18.65 -13.05 -6.93
C GLY A 329 -18.09 -14.40 -7.40
N GLU A 330 -18.43 -15.45 -6.65
CA GLU A 330 -18.05 -16.83 -6.95
C GLU A 330 -19.25 -17.76 -7.21
N ASP A 331 -20.47 -17.24 -7.09
CA ASP A 331 -21.69 -18.04 -7.22
C ASP A 331 -22.10 -18.25 -8.68
N GLY A 332 -22.48 -19.49 -9.03
CA GLY A 332 -23.40 -19.76 -10.14
C GLY A 332 -22.84 -20.04 -11.55
N ASP A 333 -21.52 -20.11 -11.77
CA ASP A 333 -20.92 -20.55 -13.06
C ASP A 333 -19.68 -21.43 -12.84
N ALA A 334 -19.55 -22.50 -13.64
CA ALA A 334 -18.39 -23.39 -13.70
C ALA A 334 -17.05 -22.66 -13.91
N ARG A 335 -17.06 -21.50 -14.57
CA ARG A 335 -15.86 -20.65 -14.70
C ARG A 335 -15.40 -20.07 -13.37
N ALA A 336 -16.34 -19.58 -12.55
CA ALA A 336 -16.04 -19.04 -11.23
C ALA A 336 -15.49 -20.14 -10.31
N GLU A 337 -16.11 -21.32 -10.37
CA GLU A 337 -15.67 -22.52 -9.64
C GLU A 337 -14.26 -22.95 -10.04
N ARG A 338 -13.93 -22.96 -11.35
CA ARG A 338 -12.57 -23.27 -11.82
C ARG A 338 -11.54 -22.28 -11.29
N ALA A 339 -11.87 -20.99 -11.30
CA ALA A 339 -11.01 -19.93 -10.79
C ALA A 339 -10.80 -20.03 -9.28
N ARG A 340 -11.88 -20.34 -8.52
CA ARG A 340 -11.83 -20.62 -7.08
C ARG A 340 -10.90 -21.79 -6.80
N ALA A 341 -11.13 -22.94 -7.44
CA ALA A 341 -10.31 -24.13 -7.22
C ALA A 341 -8.84 -23.90 -7.59
N ALA A 342 -8.55 -23.18 -8.68
CA ALA A 342 -7.18 -22.84 -9.06
C ALA A 342 -6.50 -21.93 -8.02
N ARG A 343 -7.22 -20.92 -7.50
CA ARG A 343 -6.74 -20.03 -6.43
C ARG A 343 -6.41 -20.84 -5.18
N GLU A 344 -7.32 -21.70 -4.74
CA GLU A 344 -7.14 -22.52 -3.52
C GLU A 344 -5.94 -23.45 -3.65
N ASP A 345 -5.79 -24.15 -4.79
CA ASP A 345 -4.62 -24.98 -5.04
C ASP A 345 -3.32 -24.16 -5.07
N GLY A 346 -3.36 -22.95 -5.63
CA GLY A 346 -2.23 -22.01 -5.62
C GLY A 346 -1.82 -21.60 -4.21
N ILE A 347 -2.79 -21.40 -3.31
CA ILE A 347 -2.53 -21.12 -1.90
C ILE A 347 -1.86 -22.33 -1.25
N ARG A 348 -2.43 -23.54 -1.41
CA ARG A 348 -1.85 -24.78 -0.88
C ARG A 348 -0.42 -24.99 -1.42
N TRP A 349 -0.19 -24.68 -2.69
CA TRP A 349 1.13 -24.78 -3.33
C TRP A 349 2.16 -23.82 -2.71
N LEU A 350 1.75 -22.61 -2.32
CA LEU A 350 2.61 -21.65 -1.63
C LEU A 350 2.92 -22.10 -0.18
N LEU A 351 1.94 -22.70 0.49
CA LEU A 351 2.10 -23.25 1.85
C LEU A 351 3.01 -24.48 1.86
N SER A 352 3.03 -25.27 0.78
CA SER A 352 3.86 -26.47 0.64
C SER A 352 5.31 -26.21 0.23
N CYS A 353 5.83 -24.99 0.44
CA CYS A 353 7.27 -24.69 0.30
C CYS A 353 8.10 -25.74 1.08
N PRO A 354 8.98 -26.51 0.41
CA PRO A 354 9.69 -27.63 1.03
C PRO A 354 10.97 -27.20 1.77
N ASP A 355 11.48 -26.02 1.47
CA ASP A 355 12.79 -25.55 1.95
C ASP A 355 12.69 -24.79 3.27
N ALA A 356 13.71 -24.92 4.11
CA ALA A 356 13.88 -24.15 5.35
C ALA A 356 15.34 -23.66 5.48
N PRO A 357 15.61 -22.52 6.16
CA PRO A 357 14.64 -21.63 6.79
C PRO A 357 13.85 -20.78 5.77
N HIS A 358 12.63 -20.40 6.11
CA HIS A 358 11.68 -19.78 5.17
C HIS A 358 11.93 -18.30 4.89
N ASP A 359 12.82 -17.63 5.63
CA ASP A 359 13.23 -16.24 5.42
C ASP A 359 14.36 -16.10 4.38
N THR A 360 15.04 -17.19 4.04
CA THR A 360 16.09 -17.23 3.00
C THR A 360 15.88 -18.32 1.95
N CYS A 361 14.71 -18.96 1.94
CA CYS A 361 14.44 -20.07 1.03
C CYS A 361 14.43 -19.63 -0.45
N PRO A 362 14.71 -20.54 -1.40
CA PRO A 362 14.66 -20.24 -2.83
C PRO A 362 13.32 -19.68 -3.31
N ASP A 363 12.22 -19.99 -2.62
CA ASP A 363 10.90 -19.46 -2.97
C ASP A 363 10.78 -17.94 -2.78
N LEU A 364 11.66 -17.33 -1.98
CA LEU A 364 11.74 -15.88 -1.81
C LEU A 364 12.68 -15.18 -2.80
N ALA A 365 13.38 -15.94 -3.65
CA ALA A 365 14.31 -15.37 -4.61
C ALA A 365 13.59 -14.36 -5.53
N ASN A 366 14.15 -13.16 -5.59
CA ASN A 366 13.67 -12.14 -6.50
C ASN A 366 13.85 -12.59 -7.95
N LEU A 367 12.86 -12.30 -8.78
CA LEU A 367 12.87 -12.69 -10.18
C LEU A 367 12.92 -11.47 -11.10
N HIS A 368 13.51 -11.70 -12.27
CA HIS A 368 13.57 -10.76 -13.36
C HIS A 368 13.06 -11.44 -14.63
N GLU A 369 12.24 -10.73 -15.40
CA GLU A 369 11.75 -11.18 -16.69
C GLU A 369 11.67 -10.02 -17.68
N GLU A 370 11.58 -10.37 -18.96
CA GLU A 370 11.45 -9.43 -20.06
C GLU A 370 10.15 -9.67 -20.81
N VAL A 371 9.36 -8.61 -20.98
CA VAL A 371 8.19 -8.62 -21.87
C VAL A 371 8.59 -7.96 -23.18
N ARG A 372 8.78 -8.78 -24.22
CA ARG A 372 9.23 -8.33 -25.55
C ARG A 372 8.05 -8.19 -26.49
N ARG A 373 7.81 -6.98 -26.99
CA ARG A 373 6.74 -6.69 -27.97
C ARG A 373 7.35 -6.12 -29.25
N PRO A 374 6.86 -6.49 -30.44
CA PRO A 374 7.17 -5.74 -31.66
C PRO A 374 6.76 -4.28 -31.47
N ARG A 375 7.57 -3.34 -31.98
CA ARG A 375 7.14 -1.95 -32.03
C ARG A 375 6.06 -1.78 -33.10
N THR A 376 5.17 -0.82 -32.88
CA THR A 376 4.09 -0.52 -33.85
C THR A 376 4.59 0.21 -35.09
N ASP A 377 5.63 1.06 -34.95
CA ASP A 377 6.24 1.81 -36.05
C ASP A 377 7.22 0.98 -36.90
N ASP A 378 7.93 0.05 -36.27
CA ASP A 378 8.87 -0.88 -36.94
C ASP A 378 8.74 -2.29 -36.33
N PRO A 379 7.92 -3.18 -36.93
CA PRO A 379 7.73 -4.54 -36.42
C PRO A 379 8.99 -5.42 -36.44
N ALA A 380 10.06 -5.02 -37.14
CA ALA A 380 11.34 -5.72 -37.08
C ALA A 380 12.10 -5.43 -35.77
N ARG A 381 11.75 -4.35 -35.07
CA ARG A 381 12.32 -3.95 -33.78
C ARG A 381 11.39 -4.32 -32.63
N HIS A 382 11.99 -4.62 -31.49
CA HIS A 382 11.25 -4.98 -30.28
C HIS A 382 11.43 -3.92 -29.20
N GLU A 383 10.34 -3.54 -28.55
CA GLU A 383 10.36 -2.91 -27.23
C GLU A 383 10.53 -4.01 -26.18
N VAL A 384 11.41 -3.77 -25.21
CA VAL A 384 11.69 -4.70 -24.10
C VAL A 384 11.36 -4.02 -22.78
N LEU A 385 10.26 -4.43 -22.15
CA LEU A 385 9.95 -4.07 -20.78
C LEU A 385 10.70 -5.01 -19.83
N ASN A 386 11.66 -4.47 -19.10
CA ASN A 386 12.40 -5.18 -18.07
C ASN A 386 11.62 -5.15 -16.76
N VAL A 387 11.05 -6.27 -16.35
CA VAL A 387 10.27 -6.39 -15.13
C VAL A 387 11.12 -7.06 -14.05
N ARG A 388 11.11 -6.46 -12.86
CA ARG A 388 11.76 -7.00 -11.66
C ARG A 388 10.71 -7.14 -10.58
N HIS A 389 10.83 -8.20 -9.80
CA HIS A 389 9.78 -8.61 -8.89
C HIS A 389 10.34 -8.83 -7.50
N PHE A 390 9.67 -8.21 -6.52
CA PHE A 390 9.98 -8.42 -5.11
C PHE A 390 9.15 -9.59 -4.58
N THR A 391 9.67 -10.80 -4.76
CA THR A 391 8.94 -12.06 -4.56
C THR A 391 8.40 -12.16 -3.13
N ALA A 392 9.22 -11.83 -2.12
CA ALA A 392 8.81 -11.87 -0.71
C ALA A 392 7.56 -11.01 -0.41
N SER A 393 7.47 -9.80 -0.99
CA SER A 393 6.27 -8.95 -0.83
C SER A 393 5.02 -9.58 -1.45
N TRP A 394 5.15 -10.22 -2.62
CA TRP A 394 4.03 -10.91 -3.24
C TRP A 394 3.57 -12.12 -2.43
N LEU A 395 4.51 -12.93 -1.91
CA LEU A 395 4.18 -14.06 -1.05
C LEU A 395 3.45 -13.61 0.22
N ALA A 396 3.98 -12.61 0.94
CA ALA A 396 3.33 -12.07 2.13
C ALA A 396 1.89 -11.62 1.82
N ARG A 397 1.68 -10.90 0.71
CA ARG A 397 0.34 -10.43 0.30
C ARG A 397 -0.59 -11.57 -0.13
N ALA A 398 -0.08 -12.64 -0.72
CA ALA A 398 -0.87 -13.82 -1.08
C ALA A 398 -1.33 -14.60 0.16
N LEU A 399 -0.42 -14.80 1.13
CA LEU A 399 -0.69 -15.50 2.38
C LEU A 399 -1.61 -14.69 3.32
N LEU A 400 -1.66 -13.37 3.16
CA LEU A 400 -2.58 -12.47 3.89
C LEU A 400 -3.94 -12.29 3.19
N THR A 401 -4.21 -13.03 2.11
CA THR A 401 -5.56 -12.99 1.50
C THR A 401 -6.59 -13.66 2.40
N PRO A 402 -7.86 -13.20 2.42
CA PRO A 402 -8.92 -13.86 3.18
C PRO A 402 -9.02 -15.36 2.88
N SER A 403 -8.96 -15.73 1.60
CA SER A 403 -8.98 -17.14 1.18
C SER A 403 -7.83 -17.95 1.78
N ALA A 404 -6.62 -17.38 1.89
CA ALA A 404 -5.48 -18.09 2.47
C ALA A 404 -5.65 -18.32 3.98
N LEU A 405 -6.19 -17.34 4.70
CA LEU A 405 -6.50 -17.47 6.13
C LEU A 405 -7.62 -18.51 6.36
N GLU A 406 -8.65 -18.52 5.51
CA GLU A 406 -9.76 -19.47 5.58
C GLU A 406 -9.31 -20.90 5.30
N ILE A 407 -8.53 -21.13 4.24
CA ILE A 407 -7.96 -22.44 3.91
C ILE A 407 -7.06 -22.93 5.03
N ALA A 408 -6.18 -22.07 5.55
CA ALA A 408 -5.28 -22.47 6.64
C ALA A 408 -6.06 -22.95 7.87
N ARG A 409 -7.13 -22.24 8.26
CA ARG A 409 -7.99 -22.67 9.38
C ARG A 409 -8.80 -23.93 9.07
N ALA A 410 -9.34 -24.04 7.87
CA ALA A 410 -10.19 -25.16 7.48
C ALA A 410 -9.39 -26.48 7.36
N GLU A 411 -8.11 -26.39 7.00
CA GLU A 411 -7.26 -27.55 6.71
C GLU A 411 -6.21 -27.81 7.81
N GLY A 412 -6.18 -27.02 8.88
CA GLY A 412 -5.21 -27.18 9.97
C GLY A 412 -3.78 -26.80 9.58
N LEU A 413 -3.62 -25.84 8.65
CA LEU A 413 -2.35 -25.36 8.11
C LEU A 413 -1.93 -23.99 8.70
N GLU A 414 -2.44 -23.61 9.87
CA GLU A 414 -2.16 -22.30 10.45
C GLU A 414 -0.68 -22.11 10.82
N ASP A 415 0.00 -23.18 11.23
CA ASP A 415 1.44 -23.12 11.54
C ASP A 415 2.29 -22.97 10.28
N GLU A 416 1.97 -23.68 9.21
CA GLU A 416 2.59 -23.51 7.90
C GLU A 416 2.39 -22.07 7.42
N LEU A 417 1.16 -21.58 7.43
CA LEU A 417 0.83 -20.21 7.06
C LEU A 417 1.67 -19.21 7.86
N ARG A 418 1.68 -19.32 9.19
CA ARG A 418 2.41 -18.42 10.08
C ARG A 418 3.90 -18.42 9.77
N VAL A 419 4.53 -19.58 9.68
CA VAL A 419 5.98 -19.71 9.44
C VAL A 419 6.37 -19.15 8.06
N ARG A 420 5.60 -19.42 7.00
CA ARG A 420 5.90 -18.90 5.65
C ARG A 420 5.65 -17.39 5.57
N LEU A 421 4.59 -16.90 6.22
CA LEU A 421 4.29 -15.47 6.29
C LEU A 421 5.36 -14.70 7.06
N GLU A 422 5.77 -15.19 8.24
CA GLU A 422 6.84 -14.60 9.05
C GLU A 422 8.16 -14.54 8.25
N GLY A 423 8.52 -15.62 7.55
CA GLY A 423 9.70 -15.66 6.68
C GLY A 423 9.64 -14.64 5.54
N ALA A 424 8.53 -14.57 4.82
CA ALA A 424 8.33 -13.59 3.76
C ALA A 424 8.38 -12.15 4.28
N VAL A 425 7.75 -11.87 5.42
CA VAL A 425 7.75 -10.55 6.06
C VAL A 425 9.14 -10.17 6.56
N ALA A 426 9.89 -11.11 7.15
CA ALA A 426 11.28 -10.90 7.56
C ALA A 426 12.16 -10.51 6.37
N ALA A 427 12.03 -11.21 5.23
CA ALA A 427 12.72 -10.85 4.00
C ALA A 427 12.29 -9.48 3.44
N VAL A 428 11.01 -9.11 3.60
CA VAL A 428 10.55 -7.75 3.25
C VAL A 428 11.22 -6.70 4.14
N TRP A 429 11.27 -6.91 5.45
CA TRP A 429 11.95 -6.03 6.40
C TRP A 429 13.45 -5.91 6.13
N ALA A 430 14.13 -7.00 5.77
CA ALA A 430 15.55 -6.99 5.47
C ALA A 430 15.90 -6.19 4.19
N GLY A 431 14.93 -6.04 3.27
CA GLY A 431 15.15 -5.39 1.98
C GLY A 431 15.11 -3.85 1.99
N GLN A 432 14.83 -3.22 3.13
CA GLN A 432 14.72 -1.76 3.24
C GLN A 432 15.89 -1.11 3.96
N THR A 433 16.17 0.14 3.60
CA THR A 433 17.01 1.07 4.36
C THR A 433 16.26 2.39 4.43
N ASP A 434 16.03 2.90 5.64
CA ASP A 434 15.33 4.16 5.89
C ASP A 434 13.97 4.27 5.18
N GLY A 435 13.20 3.17 5.18
CA GLY A 435 11.88 3.11 4.57
C GLY A 435 11.86 3.04 3.04
N ILE A 436 13.02 2.91 2.40
CA ILE A 436 13.15 2.72 0.95
C ILE A 436 13.72 1.33 0.66
N TRP A 437 13.10 0.61 -0.27
CA TRP A 437 13.56 -0.71 -0.69
C TRP A 437 14.55 -0.60 -1.82
N LEU A 438 15.61 -1.40 -1.74
CA LEU A 438 16.70 -1.39 -2.70
C LEU A 438 16.72 -2.69 -3.49
N TRP A 439 16.88 -2.57 -4.79
CA TRP A 439 17.23 -3.70 -5.64
C TRP A 439 18.75 -3.83 -5.68
N ALA A 440 19.30 -4.79 -4.93
CA ALA A 440 20.70 -5.16 -5.02
C ALA A 440 20.96 -5.91 -6.33
N ARG A 441 21.95 -5.47 -7.09
CA ARG A 441 22.48 -6.21 -8.24
C ARG A 441 23.58 -7.14 -7.73
N ASP A 442 23.61 -8.39 -8.20
CA ASP A 442 24.68 -9.34 -7.86
C ASP A 442 26.06 -8.99 -8.43
N GLU A 443 26.21 -7.87 -9.15
CA GLU A 443 27.51 -7.38 -9.61
C GLU A 443 27.61 -5.84 -9.51
N ALA A 444 28.41 -5.41 -8.54
CA ALA A 444 29.28 -4.23 -8.42
C ALA A 444 28.86 -2.80 -8.83
N THR A 445 27.79 -2.51 -9.58
CA THR A 445 27.47 -1.12 -9.92
C THR A 445 25.97 -0.81 -9.90
N GLU A 446 25.61 0.00 -8.91
CA GLU A 446 24.35 0.73 -8.72
C GLU A 446 23.19 -0.03 -8.06
N ARG A 447 23.04 0.18 -6.74
CA ARG A 447 21.81 -0.11 -6.00
C ARG A 447 20.71 0.81 -6.52
N ARG A 448 19.68 0.25 -7.15
CA ARG A 448 18.52 1.05 -7.58
C ARG A 448 17.47 1.08 -6.49
N ARG A 449 16.78 2.22 -6.36
CA ARG A 449 15.68 2.43 -5.40
C ARG A 449 14.34 2.56 -6.15
N PRO A 450 13.83 1.48 -6.77
CA PRO A 450 12.64 1.56 -7.62
C PRO A 450 11.38 1.86 -6.81
N MET A 451 10.55 2.78 -7.31
CA MET A 451 9.29 3.19 -6.66
C MET A 451 8.34 1.99 -6.44
N TRP A 452 8.31 1.05 -7.38
CA TRP A 452 7.45 -0.13 -7.31
C TRP A 452 7.81 -1.05 -6.13
N MET A 453 9.09 -1.15 -5.77
CA MET A 453 9.55 -2.06 -4.71
C MET A 453 9.25 -1.46 -3.33
N THR A 454 9.44 -0.15 -3.18
CA THR A 454 9.02 0.60 -1.99
C THR A 454 7.51 0.47 -1.76
N TYR A 455 6.70 0.66 -2.80
CA TYR A 455 5.25 0.43 -2.70
C TYR A 455 4.92 -1.00 -2.25
N GLN A 456 5.53 -2.00 -2.90
CA GLN A 456 5.30 -3.41 -2.57
C GLN A 456 5.71 -3.74 -1.13
N GLY A 457 6.85 -3.24 -0.66
CA GLY A 457 7.33 -3.43 0.71
C GLY A 457 6.39 -2.80 1.74
N LEU A 458 6.08 -1.50 1.59
CA LEU A 458 5.15 -0.79 2.48
C LEU A 458 3.77 -1.44 2.51
N SER A 459 3.24 -1.83 1.35
CA SER A 459 1.93 -2.48 1.24
C SER A 459 1.89 -3.83 1.96
N ALA A 460 2.94 -4.65 1.84
CA ALA A 460 3.04 -5.93 2.53
C ALA A 460 3.15 -5.75 4.05
N LEU A 461 4.01 -4.84 4.52
CA LEU A 461 4.17 -4.57 5.95
C LEU A 461 2.90 -3.99 6.59
N ARG A 462 2.21 -3.10 5.87
CA ARG A 462 0.90 -2.57 6.31
C ARG A 462 -0.13 -3.68 6.45
N ALA A 463 -0.26 -4.55 5.46
CA ALA A 463 -1.21 -5.65 5.49
C ALA A 463 -0.91 -6.63 6.64
N HIS A 464 0.36 -6.96 6.85
CA HIS A 464 0.80 -7.81 7.95
C HIS A 464 0.49 -7.19 9.31
N ALA A 465 0.73 -5.89 9.49
CA ALA A 465 0.40 -5.20 10.73
C ALA A 465 -1.11 -5.21 11.03
N VAL A 466 -1.96 -4.96 10.04
CA VAL A 466 -3.41 -5.06 10.21
C VAL A 466 -3.81 -6.46 10.67
N TRP A 467 -3.28 -7.50 10.03
CA TRP A 467 -3.54 -8.89 10.42
C TRP A 467 -3.09 -9.20 11.86
N MET A 468 -1.90 -8.73 12.28
CA MET A 468 -1.41 -8.94 13.64
C MET A 468 -2.32 -8.33 14.72
N TYR A 469 -2.92 -7.17 14.46
CA TYR A 469 -3.80 -6.49 15.41
C TYR A 469 -5.29 -6.87 15.28
N GLN A 470 -5.70 -7.41 14.12
CA GLN A 470 -7.05 -7.86 13.81
C GLN A 470 -7.03 -9.25 13.15
N PRO A 471 -6.59 -10.30 13.88
CA PRO A 471 -6.40 -11.62 13.29
C PRO A 471 -7.71 -12.32 12.90
N GLN A 472 -8.87 -11.84 13.39
CA GLN A 472 -10.19 -12.38 13.10
C GLN A 472 -10.90 -11.70 11.91
N GLY A 473 -10.30 -10.65 11.32
CA GLY A 473 -10.93 -9.83 10.28
C GLY A 473 -11.60 -8.58 10.81
#